data_AF-A0A948UGW8-F1
#
_entry.id   AF-A0A948UGW8-F1
#
_cell.length_a   1.000
_cell.length_b   1.000
_cell.length_c   1.000
_cell.angle_alpha   90.00
_cell.angle_beta   90.00
_cell.angle_gamma   90.00
#
_symmetry.space_group_name_H-M   'P 1'
#
loop_
_entity.id
_entity.type
_entity.pdbx_description
1 polymer ?
#
loop_
_entity_poly.entity_id
_entity_poly.type
_entity_poly.pdbx_seq_one_letter_code
_entity_poly.pdbx_strand_id
1 'polypeptide(L)'
;MKAWLIIINNFVHDLFTGLWISSVLVIYLLDKKSGLAQGTPLTASLQEVMKVFFWLGLFSILIIVVTGIIRLREYKFQNRGAAEPLKKKILILKHILLGAIFIGGTYWAYIRAFYGSYF
;
A
#
# COMPACT_ATOMS: atom_id res chain seq x y z
N MET A 1 -21.79 -0.32 -15.27
CA MET A 1 -21.03 -1.59 -15.17
C MET A 1 -21.91 -2.66 -14.54
N LYS A 2 -21.67 -3.93 -14.86
CA LYS A 2 -22.38 -5.05 -14.22
C LYS A 2 -21.99 -5.13 -12.74
N ALA A 3 -22.91 -5.49 -11.85
CA ALA A 3 -22.70 -5.50 -10.40
C ALA A 3 -21.47 -6.34 -9.96
N TRP A 4 -21.21 -7.45 -10.65
CA TRP A 4 -20.06 -8.31 -10.35
C TRP A 4 -18.70 -7.63 -10.61
N LEU A 5 -18.60 -6.70 -11.58
CA LEU A 5 -17.35 -5.96 -11.85
C LEU A 5 -17.02 -5.01 -10.69
N ILE A 6 -18.04 -4.38 -10.11
CA ILE A 6 -17.91 -3.50 -8.93
C ILE A 6 -17.38 -4.32 -7.74
N ILE A 7 -17.95 -5.51 -7.52
CA ILE A 7 -17.52 -6.42 -6.44
C ILE A 7 -16.07 -6.85 -6.64
N ILE A 8 -15.68 -7.24 -7.85
CA ILE A 8 -14.30 -7.62 -8.16
C ILE A 8 -13.35 -6.45 -7.95
N ASN A 9 -13.67 -5.26 -8.48
CA ASN A 9 -12.83 -4.09 -8.31
C ASN A 9 -12.64 -3.75 -6.82
N ASN A 10 -13.73 -3.84 -6.04
CA ASN A 10 -13.68 -3.63 -4.60
C ASN A 10 -12.77 -4.65 -3.91
N PHE A 11 -12.95 -5.94 -4.21
CA PHE A 11 -12.14 -7.01 -3.65
C PHE A 11 -10.66 -6.85 -4.00
N VAL A 12 -10.33 -6.59 -5.27
CA VAL A 12 -8.95 -6.40 -5.72
C VAL A 12 -8.32 -5.20 -5.01
N HIS A 13 -9.00 -4.06 -4.93
CA HIS A 13 -8.48 -2.90 -4.22
C HIS A 13 -8.13 -3.21 -2.75
N ASP A 14 -9.04 -3.90 -2.06
CA ASP A 14 -8.87 -4.20 -0.64
C ASP A 14 -7.81 -5.30 -0.41
N LEU A 15 -7.72 -6.30 -1.31
CA LEU A 15 -6.67 -7.32 -1.32
C LEU A 15 -5.28 -6.70 -1.47
N PHE A 16 -5.10 -5.81 -2.46
CA PHE A 16 -3.79 -5.19 -2.70
C PHE A 16 -3.41 -4.18 -1.60
N THR A 17 -4.40 -3.58 -0.93
CA THR A 17 -4.15 -2.82 0.30
C THR A 17 -3.55 -3.72 1.39
N GLY A 18 -4.09 -4.93 1.56
CA GLY A 18 -3.57 -5.96 2.46
C GLY A 18 -2.16 -6.46 2.07
N LEU A 19 -1.89 -6.62 0.78
CA LEU A 19 -0.58 -7.01 0.27
C LEU A 19 0.47 -5.91 0.49
N TRP A 20 0.11 -4.65 0.29
CA TRP A 20 1.01 -3.53 0.58
C TRP A 20 1.41 -3.49 2.05
N ILE A 21 0.45 -3.52 2.98
CA ILE A 21 0.76 -3.46 4.41
C ILE A 21 1.55 -4.70 4.87
N SER A 22 1.23 -5.88 4.34
CA SER A 22 1.99 -7.10 4.59
C SER A 22 3.44 -6.98 4.12
N SER A 23 3.66 -6.38 2.94
CA SER A 23 5.00 -6.15 2.42
C SER A 23 5.82 -5.21 3.32
N VAL A 24 5.21 -4.12 3.79
CA VAL A 24 5.83 -3.20 4.75
C VAL A 24 6.16 -3.91 6.08
N LEU A 25 5.25 -4.76 6.58
CA LEU A 25 5.45 -5.53 7.81
C LEU A 25 6.58 -6.54 7.67
N VAL A 26 6.69 -7.23 6.53
CA VAL A 26 7.80 -8.15 6.26
C VAL A 26 9.12 -7.40 6.26
N ILE A 27 9.20 -6.25 5.57
CA ILE A 27 10.40 -5.40 5.57
C ILE A 27 10.79 -5.01 7.00
N TYR A 28 9.83 -4.65 7.84
CA TYR A 28 10.06 -4.37 9.26
C TYR A 28 10.64 -5.55 10.04
N LEU A 29 10.07 -6.74 9.87
CA LEU A 29 10.55 -7.93 10.54
C LEU A 29 11.97 -8.34 10.08
N LEU A 30 12.26 -8.16 8.79
CA LEU A 30 13.58 -8.44 8.21
C LEU A 30 14.63 -7.43 8.66
N ASP A 31 14.31 -6.13 8.69
CA ASP A 31 15.18 -5.06 9.19
C ASP A 31 15.58 -5.30 10.65
N LYS A 32 14.62 -5.72 11.49
CA LYS A 32 14.90 -6.07 12.88
C LYS A 32 15.84 -7.27 13.02
N LYS A 33 15.78 -8.22 12.08
CA LYS A 33 16.64 -9.41 12.07
C LYS A 33 18.02 -9.13 11.46
N SER A 34 18.12 -8.23 10.48
CA SER A 34 19.42 -7.86 9.88
C SER A 34 20.34 -7.16 10.89
N GLY A 35 19.79 -6.38 11.82
CA GLY A 35 20.56 -5.80 12.93
C GLY A 35 21.27 -6.85 13.80
N LEU A 36 20.70 -8.05 13.93
CA LEU A 36 21.31 -9.16 14.70
C LEU A 36 22.36 -9.95 13.91
N ALA A 37 22.40 -9.77 12.58
CA ALA A 37 23.26 -10.51 11.67
C ALA A 37 24.38 -9.65 11.07
N GLN A 38 24.56 -8.40 11.55
CA GLN A 38 25.55 -7.46 11.04
C GLN A 38 26.95 -8.09 10.97
N GLY A 39 27.65 -7.83 9.86
CA GLY A 39 28.98 -8.39 9.59
C GLY A 39 28.97 -9.81 9.01
N THR A 40 27.80 -10.43 8.84
CA THR A 40 27.68 -11.74 8.17
C THR A 40 27.16 -11.62 6.73
N PRO A 41 27.48 -12.58 5.84
CA PRO A 41 26.91 -12.65 4.49
C PRO A 41 25.37 -12.68 4.46
N LEU A 42 24.74 -13.15 5.55
CA LEU A 42 23.28 -13.22 5.68
C LEU A 42 22.62 -11.84 5.57
N THR A 43 23.32 -10.76 5.96
CA THR A 43 22.80 -9.39 5.88
C THR A 43 22.48 -8.98 4.45
N ALA A 44 23.35 -9.33 3.49
CA ALA A 44 23.15 -9.01 2.08
C ALA A 44 21.93 -9.75 1.50
N SER A 45 21.80 -11.05 1.81
CA SER A 45 20.64 -11.85 1.37
C SER A 45 19.32 -11.35 1.95
N LEU A 46 19.30 -10.94 3.22
CA LEU A 46 18.10 -10.34 3.84
C LEU A 46 17.71 -9.03 3.13
N GLN A 47 18.70 -8.21 2.78
CA GLN A 47 18.46 -6.95 2.06
C GLN A 47 17.87 -7.19 0.65
N GLU A 48 18.33 -8.22 -0.06
CA GLU A 48 17.74 -8.60 -1.35
C GLU A 48 16.26 -8.99 -1.22
N VAL A 49 15.92 -9.79 -0.19
CA VAL A 49 14.52 -10.14 0.09
C VAL A 49 13.70 -8.88 0.41
N MET A 50 14.23 -7.95 1.21
CA MET A 50 13.55 -6.68 1.50
C MET A 50 13.27 -5.87 0.22
N LYS A 51 14.21 -5.84 -0.74
CA LYS A 51 13.99 -5.18 -2.05
C LYS A 51 12.87 -5.84 -2.85
N VAL A 52 12.78 -7.17 -2.84
CA VAL A 52 11.68 -7.90 -3.50
C VAL A 52 10.33 -7.51 -2.90
N PHE A 53 10.21 -7.52 -1.58
CA PHE A 53 8.97 -7.08 -0.91
C PHE A 53 8.67 -5.60 -1.13
N PHE A 54 9.69 -4.75 -1.24
CA PHE A 54 9.49 -3.35 -1.59
C PHE A 54 8.86 -3.19 -2.98
N TRP A 55 9.39 -3.88 -4.00
CA TRP A 55 8.83 -3.85 -5.34
C TRP A 55 7.42 -4.45 -5.40
N LEU A 56 7.15 -5.52 -4.64
CA LEU A 56 5.81 -6.08 -4.49
C LEU A 56 4.84 -5.08 -3.85
N GLY A 57 5.28 -4.36 -2.82
CA GLY A 57 4.53 -3.27 -2.19
C GLY A 57 4.23 -2.14 -3.18
N LEU A 58 5.22 -1.72 -3.98
CA LEU A 58 5.04 -0.67 -4.99
C LEU A 58 4.06 -1.10 -6.09
N PHE A 59 4.17 -2.35 -6.56
CA PHE A 59 3.21 -2.94 -7.50
C PHE A 59 1.79 -2.97 -6.90
N SER A 60 1.68 -3.25 -5.60
CA SER A 60 0.38 -3.22 -4.92
C SER A 60 -0.23 -1.82 -4.91
N ILE A 61 0.56 -0.77 -4.66
CA ILE A 61 0.11 0.63 -4.75
C ILE A 61 -0.39 0.96 -6.14
N LEU A 62 0.33 0.54 -7.19
CA LEU A 62 -0.09 0.77 -8.58
C LEU A 62 -1.51 0.22 -8.82
N ILE A 63 -1.78 -1.01 -8.36
CA ILE A 63 -3.10 -1.63 -8.50
C ILE A 63 -4.16 -0.93 -7.65
N ILE A 64 -3.84 -0.52 -6.42
CA ILE A 64 -4.73 0.24 -5.54
C ILE A 64 -5.15 1.56 -6.21
N VAL A 65 -4.21 2.26 -6.85
CA VAL A 65 -4.48 3.52 -7.56
C VAL A 65 -5.39 3.28 -8.76
N VAL A 66 -5.08 2.29 -9.60
CA VAL A 66 -5.89 1.97 -10.78
C VAL A 66 -7.32 1.58 -10.38
N THR A 67 -7.48 0.67 -9.42
CA THR A 67 -8.80 0.24 -8.92
C THR A 67 -9.54 1.33 -8.17
N GLY A 68 -8.82 2.22 -7.47
CA GLY A 68 -9.36 3.40 -6.80
C GLY A 68 -9.94 4.43 -7.78
N ILE A 69 -9.27 4.66 -8.91
CA ILE A 69 -9.77 5.53 -9.99
C ILE A 69 -11.08 4.98 -10.58
N ILE A 70 -11.19 3.66 -10.73
CA ILE A 70 -12.42 2.99 -11.19
C ILE A 70 -13.55 3.20 -10.17
N ARG A 71 -13.27 2.97 -8.87
CA ARG A 71 -14.21 3.22 -7.75
C ARG A 71 -14.74 4.68 -7.75
N LEU A 72 -13.87 5.66 -8.00
CA LEU A 72 -14.26 7.07 -8.06
C LEU A 72 -15.25 7.38 -9.19
N ARG A 73 -15.06 6.76 -10.36
CA ARG A 73 -15.98 6.91 -11.50
C ARG A 73 -17.36 6.31 -11.20
N GLU A 74 -17.40 5.17 -10.52
CA GLU A 74 -18.65 4.52 -10.10
C GLU A 74 -19.44 5.35 -9.09
N TYR A 75 -18.76 5.88 -8.06
CA TYR A 75 -19.40 6.70 -7.02
C TYR A 75 -20.06 7.97 -7.56
N LYS A 76 -19.49 8.61 -8.58
CA LYS A 76 -20.09 9.78 -9.25
C LYS A 76 -21.40 9.47 -9.96
N PHE A 77 -21.63 8.21 -10.36
CA PHE A 77 -22.84 7.81 -11.08
C PHE A 77 -24.00 7.40 -10.16
N GLN A 78 -23.71 6.91 -8.95
CA GLN A 78 -24.72 6.33 -8.05
C GLN A 78 -25.32 7.29 -7.01
N ASN A 79 -24.61 8.35 -6.60
CA ASN A 79 -25.10 9.24 -5.53
C ASN A 79 -25.50 10.60 -6.11
N ARG A 80 -26.81 10.82 -6.31
CA ARG A 80 -27.43 12.14 -6.54
C ARG A 80 -28.48 12.39 -5.46
N GLY A 81 -28.07 12.89 -4.29
CA GLY A 81 -29.00 13.04 -3.16
C GLY A 81 -28.49 13.99 -2.07
N ALA A 82 -29.42 14.53 -1.26
CA ALA A 82 -29.18 15.63 -0.31
C ALA A 82 -28.10 15.38 0.76
N ALA A 83 -27.69 14.13 1.01
CA ALA A 83 -26.61 13.76 1.94
C ALA A 83 -25.20 13.70 1.28
N GLU A 84 -25.06 14.07 0.01
CA GLU A 84 -23.80 14.05 -0.75
C GLU A 84 -22.64 14.86 -0.13
N PRO A 85 -22.82 16.11 0.34
CA PRO A 85 -21.67 16.95 0.67
C PRO A 85 -20.90 16.46 1.90
N LEU A 86 -21.62 15.94 2.91
CA LEU A 86 -20.99 15.38 4.12
C LEU A 86 -20.25 14.07 3.82
N LYS A 87 -20.89 13.15 3.07
CA LYS A 87 -20.27 11.88 2.65
C LYS A 87 -19.01 12.13 1.83
N LYS A 88 -19.04 13.10 0.92
CA LYS A 88 -17.90 13.48 0.08
C LYS A 88 -16.73 14.02 0.91
N LYS A 89 -16.97 14.90 1.89
CA LYS A 89 -15.92 15.41 2.79
C LYS A 89 -15.24 14.30 3.58
N ILE A 90 -16.01 13.38 4.16
CA ILE A 90 -15.48 12.22 4.90
C ILE A 90 -14.67 11.31 3.98
N LEU A 91 -15.15 11.05 2.76
CA LEU A 91 -14.42 10.23 1.78
C LEU A 91 -13.06 10.82 1.40
N ILE A 92 -13.01 12.14 1.21
CA ILE A 92 -11.79 12.87 0.89
C ILE A 92 -10.81 12.81 2.05
N LEU A 93 -11.28 13.08 3.28
CA LEU A 93 -10.45 12.99 4.48
C LEU A 93 -9.83 11.60 4.64
N LYS A 94 -10.63 10.54 4.44
CA LYS A 94 -10.14 9.16 4.43
C LYS A 94 -9.02 8.95 3.42
N HIS A 95 -9.16 9.45 2.19
CA HIS A 95 -8.15 9.29 1.14
C HIS A 95 -6.88 10.09 1.43
N ILE A 96 -6.99 11.28 2.00
CA ILE A 96 -5.81 12.08 2.40
C ILE A 96 -5.04 11.33 3.48
N LEU A 97 -5.74 10.83 4.50
CA LEU A 97 -5.12 10.09 5.61
C LEU A 97 -4.48 8.78 5.13
N LEU A 98 -5.19 8.00 4.30
CA LEU A 98 -4.62 6.80 3.70
C LEU A 98 -3.46 7.13 2.78
N GLY A 99 -3.55 8.18 1.97
CA GLY A 99 -2.48 8.63 1.08
C GLY A 99 -1.21 8.98 1.86
N ALA A 100 -1.33 9.69 2.98
CA ALA A 100 -0.22 9.97 3.88
C ALA A 100 0.41 8.68 4.44
N ILE A 101 -0.41 7.71 4.84
CA ILE A 101 0.06 6.40 5.32
C ILE A 101 0.78 5.62 4.21
N PHE A 102 0.23 5.59 3.00
CA PHE A 102 0.86 4.93 1.85
C PHE A 102 2.21 5.56 1.52
N ILE A 103 2.28 6.89 1.42
CA ILE A 103 3.52 7.61 1.13
C ILE A 103 4.54 7.38 2.25
N GLY A 104 4.14 7.60 3.50
CA GLY A 104 5.03 7.45 4.66
C GLY A 104 5.55 6.02 4.83
N GLY A 105 4.66 5.03 4.75
CA GLY A 105 5.02 3.62 4.86
C GLY A 105 5.91 3.14 3.71
N THR A 106 5.66 3.60 2.49
CA THR A 106 6.47 3.26 1.32
C THR A 106 7.84 3.94 1.35
N TYR A 107 7.89 5.20 1.76
CA TYR A 107 9.15 5.93 1.95
C TYR A 107 10.01 5.28 3.04
N TRP A 108 9.39 4.92 4.16
CA TRP A 108 10.07 4.18 5.22
C TRP A 108 10.57 2.81 4.73
N ALA A 109 9.74 2.05 4.01
CA ALA A 109 10.13 0.76 3.44
C ALA A 109 11.28 0.91 2.42
N TYR A 110 11.29 1.98 1.62
CA TYR A 110 12.39 2.29 0.69
C TYR A 110 13.71 2.51 1.44
N ILE A 111 13.71 3.33 2.50
CA ILE A 111 14.91 3.56 3.31
C ILE A 111 15.44 2.24 3.87
N ARG A 112 14.58 1.39 4.43
CA ARG A 112 15.01 0.11 5.01
C ARG A 112 15.52 -0.87 3.96
N ALA A 113 14.82 -1.02 2.85
CA ALA A 113 15.22 -1.96 1.79
C ALA A 113 16.54 -1.58 1.09
N PHE A 114 16.82 -0.28 0.91
CA PHE A 114 17.98 0.17 0.14
C PHE A 114 19.14 0.72 0.98
N TYR A 115 18.86 1.26 2.17
CA TYR A 115 19.86 1.95 3.01
C TYR A 115 19.97 1.40 4.45
N GLY A 116 19.16 0.42 4.84
CA GLY A 116 19.10 -0.10 6.22
C GLY A 116 20.39 -0.77 6.75
N SER A 117 21.38 -1.01 5.90
CA SER A 117 22.62 -1.72 6.25
C SER A 117 23.76 -0.83 6.78
N TYR A 118 23.56 0.49 6.89
CA TYR A 118 24.61 1.46 7.23
C TYR A 118 24.43 2.19 8.57
N PHE A 119 23.43 1.81 9.38
CA PHE A 119 23.19 2.39 10.71
C PHE A 119 23.08 1.31 11.78
#